data_AF-A0A7Y5HJD7-F1
#
_entry.id   AF-A0A7Y5HJD7-F1
#
_cell.length_a   1.000
_cell.length_b   1.000
_cell.length_c   1.000
_cell.angle_alpha   90.00
_cell.angle_beta   90.00
_cell.angle_gamma   90.00
#
_symmetry.space_group_name_H-M   'P 1'
#
loop_
_entity.id
_entity.type
_entity.pdbx_description
1 polymer ?
#
loop_
_entity_poly.entity_id
_entity_poly.type
_entity_poly.pdbx_seq_one_letter_code
_entity_poly.pdbx_strand_id
1 'polypeptide(L)'
;MLYRTLRPRPPLDAVVRCFWILRDDAPAAGAPFERVLPDGCPEIVFHRGDPFVRRHWSEAEPSSQHRSAFVGQLDRWIDIRPTGRVHVLGVRFRPAAAPAVLREAAHRSTGRSLPLHELLGAEGRRLEEAVM
;
A
#
# COMPACT_ATOMS: atom_id res chain seq x y z
N MET A 1 15.72 -10.44 3.29
CA MET A 1 15.03 -9.13 3.29
C MET A 1 15.91 -7.95 2.87
N LEU A 2 15.46 -7.20 1.86
CA LEU A 2 15.96 -5.90 1.43
C LEU A 2 14.85 -4.85 1.61
N TYR A 3 15.13 -3.78 2.35
CA TYR A 3 14.27 -2.61 2.44
C TYR A 3 15.03 -1.35 2.03
N ARG A 4 14.49 -0.59 1.08
CA ARG A 4 15.11 0.64 0.57
C ARG A 4 14.09 1.74 0.42
N THR A 5 14.47 2.96 0.77
CA THR A 5 13.69 4.16 0.50
C THR A 5 14.38 5.07 -0.52
N LEU A 6 13.60 5.78 -1.32
CA LEU A 6 14.05 6.75 -2.30
C LEU A 6 13.30 8.06 -2.08
N ARG A 7 14.03 9.18 -2.12
CA ARG A 7 13.43 10.50 -2.02
C ARG A 7 12.86 10.94 -3.38
N PRO A 8 11.61 11.41 -3.44
CA PRO A 8 11.08 12.02 -4.65
C PRO A 8 11.83 13.31 -4.98
N ARG A 9 11.86 13.67 -6.27
CA ARG A 9 12.33 14.98 -6.74
C ARG A 9 11.16 15.96 -6.75
N PRO A 10 11.42 17.28 -6.63
CA PRO A 10 10.39 18.29 -6.88
C PRO A 10 9.74 18.12 -8.27
N PRO A 11 8.42 18.38 -8.41
CA PRO A 11 7.50 18.87 -7.38
C PRO A 11 6.87 17.76 -6.51
N LEU A 12 7.22 16.50 -6.74
CA LEU A 12 6.54 15.35 -6.13
C LEU A 12 6.81 15.25 -4.61
N ASP A 13 7.92 15.80 -4.14
CA ASP A 13 8.31 15.85 -2.72
C ASP A 13 7.37 16.71 -1.83
N ALA A 14 6.53 17.54 -2.44
CA ALA A 14 5.47 18.28 -1.77
C ALA A 14 4.33 17.37 -1.29
N VAL A 15 4.10 16.23 -1.96
CA VAL A 15 2.96 15.32 -1.68
C VAL A 15 3.40 13.90 -1.32
N VAL A 16 4.50 13.41 -1.91
CA VAL A 16 5.10 12.11 -1.62
C VAL A 16 6.22 12.32 -0.60
N ARG A 17 6.22 11.52 0.47
CA ARG A 17 7.27 11.49 1.48
C ARG A 17 8.46 10.68 1.00
N CYS A 18 8.19 9.48 0.49
CA CYS A 18 9.19 8.60 -0.10
C CYS A 18 8.56 7.54 -0.99
N PHE A 19 9.37 6.98 -1.87
CA PHE A 19 9.13 5.64 -2.41
C PHE A 19 9.84 4.63 -1.52
N TRP A 20 9.25 3.46 -1.34
CA TRP A 20 9.88 2.38 -0.61
C TRP A 20 9.77 1.07 -1.38
N ILE A 21 10.80 0.23 -1.26
CA ILE A 21 10.88 -1.08 -1.90
C ILE A 21 11.15 -2.09 -0.79
N LEU A 22 10.33 -3.14 -0.74
CA LEU A 22 10.55 -4.31 0.09
C LEU A 22 10.71 -5.52 -0.83
N ARG A 23 11.83 -6.23 -0.70
CA ARG A 23 12.10 -7.47 -1.41
C ARG A 23 12.56 -8.56 -0.46
N ASP A 24 12.04 -9.76 -0.63
CA ASP A 24 12.57 -10.95 0.00
C ASP A 24 12.39 -12.16 -0.92
N ASP A 25 13.51 -12.84 -1.17
CA ASP A 25 13.56 -14.03 -2.02
C ASP A 25 13.39 -15.32 -1.21
N ALA A 26 13.36 -15.22 0.13
CA ALA A 26 13.12 -16.36 1.01
C ALA A 26 11.67 -16.85 0.88
N PRO A 27 11.43 -18.18 0.98
CA PRO A 27 10.07 -18.71 1.05
C PRO A 27 9.31 -18.13 2.25
N ALA A 28 8.19 -17.45 2.00
CA ALA A 28 7.36 -16.86 3.06
C ALA A 28 6.28 -17.81 3.61
N ALA A 29 6.30 -19.09 3.20
CA ALA A 29 5.33 -20.08 3.66
C ALA A 29 5.41 -20.23 5.19
N GLY A 30 4.33 -19.85 5.88
CA GLY A 30 4.25 -19.94 7.34
C GLY A 30 4.87 -18.77 8.11
N ALA A 31 5.18 -17.65 7.46
CA ALA A 31 5.59 -16.43 8.16
C ALA A 31 4.55 -16.03 9.25
N PRO A 32 4.95 -15.38 10.35
CA PRO A 32 3.99 -14.86 11.31
C PRO A 32 3.23 -13.65 10.72
N PHE A 33 2.12 -13.30 11.35
CA PHE A 33 1.50 -12.00 11.11
C PHE A 33 2.35 -10.90 11.77
N GLU A 34 2.59 -9.82 11.04
CA GLU A 34 3.27 -8.62 11.48
C GLU A 34 2.28 -7.46 11.58
N ARG A 35 2.41 -6.67 12.65
CA ARG A 35 1.51 -5.55 12.90
C ARG A 35 1.99 -4.27 12.23
N VAL A 36 1.14 -3.68 11.39
CA VAL A 36 1.30 -2.35 10.84
C VAL A 36 0.52 -1.36 11.71
N LEU A 37 1.22 -0.37 12.26
CA LEU A 37 0.63 0.67 13.09
C LEU A 37 0.19 1.88 12.25
N PRO A 38 -0.87 2.60 12.67
CA PRO A 38 -1.25 3.87 12.07
C PRO A 38 -0.13 4.92 12.17
N ASP A 39 0.33 5.44 11.04
CA ASP A 39 1.36 6.49 10.98
C ASP A 39 0.86 7.80 10.33
N GLY A 40 -0.45 7.88 10.06
CA GLY A 40 -1.09 9.04 9.42
C GLY A 40 -0.76 9.18 7.93
N CYS A 41 0.03 8.28 7.34
CA CYS A 41 0.49 8.38 5.96
C CYS A 41 -0.29 7.39 5.07
N PRO A 42 -1.13 7.88 4.14
CA PRO A 42 -1.71 7.01 3.13
C PRO A 42 -0.62 6.58 2.14
N GLU A 43 -0.87 5.47 1.45
CA GLU A 43 0.08 4.89 0.51
C GLU A 43 -0.60 4.37 -0.76
N ILE A 44 0.13 4.31 -1.87
CA ILE A 44 -0.18 3.36 -2.94
C ILE A 44 0.81 2.20 -2.81
N VAL A 45 0.31 0.97 -2.85
CA VAL A 45 1.11 -0.25 -2.71
C VAL A 45 0.91 -1.13 -3.95
N PHE A 46 2.02 -1.59 -4.52
CA PHE A 46 2.07 -2.51 -5.65
C PHE A 46 2.78 -3.80 -5.24
N HIS A 47 2.07 -4.92 -5.27
CA HIS A 47 2.59 -6.27 -5.06
C HIS A 47 2.99 -6.90 -6.39
N ARG A 48 4.27 -6.74 -6.75
CA ARG A 48 4.90 -7.39 -7.92
C ARG A 48 5.25 -8.86 -7.65
N GLY A 49 5.22 -9.27 -6.40
CA GLY A 49 5.29 -10.65 -5.96
C GLY A 49 3.90 -11.23 -5.67
N ASP A 50 3.85 -12.09 -4.65
CA ASP A 50 2.60 -12.66 -4.15
C ASP A 50 1.93 -11.69 -3.18
N PRO A 51 0.63 -11.35 -3.35
CA PRO A 51 -0.04 -10.43 -2.47
C PRO A 51 -0.07 -10.91 -1.02
N PHE A 52 0.12 -9.99 -0.10
CA PHE A 52 0.06 -10.30 1.32
C PHE A 52 -1.37 -10.63 1.73
N VAL A 53 -1.51 -11.41 2.79
CA VAL A 53 -2.80 -11.54 3.49
C VAL A 53 -2.85 -10.47 4.57
N ARG A 54 -3.98 -9.80 4.70
CA ARG A 54 -4.28 -8.89 5.80
C ARG A 54 -5.34 -9.50 6.72
N ARG A 55 -5.26 -9.20 8.00
CA ARG A 55 -6.32 -9.38 8.98
C ARG A 55 -6.73 -8.00 9.47
N HIS A 56 -7.95 -7.60 9.10
CA HIS A 56 -8.54 -6.35 9.56
C HIS A 56 -9.37 -6.63 10.83
N TRP A 57 -9.40 -5.67 11.75
CA TRP A 57 -10.10 -5.84 13.04
C TRP A 57 -11.61 -6.07 12.91
N SER A 58 -12.21 -5.61 11.80
CA SER A 58 -13.64 -5.75 11.51
C SER A 58 -13.97 -6.93 10.60
N GLU A 59 -12.97 -7.66 10.10
CA GLU A 59 -13.16 -8.81 9.21
C GLU A 59 -13.01 -10.11 10.03
N ALA A 60 -13.91 -11.07 9.85
CA ALA A 60 -13.86 -12.34 10.57
C ALA A 60 -12.67 -13.22 10.12
N GLU A 61 -12.40 -13.21 8.81
CA GLU A 61 -11.35 -14.02 8.19
C GLU A 61 -10.29 -13.13 7.51
N PRO A 62 -9.02 -13.54 7.51
CA PRO A 62 -7.99 -12.85 6.76
C PRO A 62 -8.29 -12.84 5.26
N SER A 63 -8.04 -11.71 4.60
CA SER A 63 -8.30 -11.50 3.19
C SER A 63 -7.01 -11.16 2.44
N SER A 64 -6.94 -11.53 1.17
CA SER A 64 -5.81 -11.15 0.30
C SER A 64 -5.81 -9.64 0.05
N GLN A 65 -4.64 -9.00 0.06
CA GLN A 65 -4.49 -7.62 -0.40
C GLN A 65 -4.61 -7.55 -1.92
N HIS A 66 -5.07 -6.41 -2.43
CA HIS A 66 -5.08 -6.16 -3.87
C HIS A 66 -3.64 -6.08 -4.40
N ARG A 67 -3.44 -6.48 -5.66
CA ARG A 67 -2.13 -6.35 -6.32
C ARG A 67 -1.67 -4.90 -6.40
N SER A 68 -2.60 -3.98 -6.57
CA SER A 68 -2.40 -2.54 -6.62
C SER A 68 -3.52 -1.89 -5.84
N ALA A 69 -3.18 -1.15 -4.80
CA ALA A 69 -4.18 -0.47 -3.99
C ALA A 69 -3.70 0.88 -3.50
N PHE A 70 -4.67 1.79 -3.37
CA PHE A 70 -4.54 2.90 -2.46
C PHE A 70 -4.93 2.42 -1.05
N VAL A 71 -3.98 2.47 -0.13
CA VAL A 71 -4.16 2.24 1.29
C VAL A 71 -4.37 3.61 1.93
N GLY A 72 -5.61 3.90 2.32
CA GLY A 72 -5.91 5.14 3.02
C GLY A 72 -5.27 5.17 4.41
N GLN A 73 -5.37 6.32 5.06
CA GLN A 73 -4.87 6.47 6.43
C GLN A 73 -5.52 5.43 7.34
N LEU A 74 -4.69 4.62 8.01
CA LEU A 74 -5.17 3.68 9.00
C LEU A 74 -5.71 4.42 10.23
N ASP A 75 -6.86 4.00 10.72
CA ASP A 75 -7.46 4.45 11.99
C ASP A 75 -7.18 3.46 13.14
N ARG A 76 -6.81 2.22 12.80
CA ARG A 76 -6.39 1.15 13.69
C ARG A 76 -5.26 0.34 13.07
N TRP A 77 -4.56 -0.46 13.89
CA TRP A 77 -3.56 -1.37 13.35
C TRP A 77 -4.20 -2.44 12.46
N ILE A 78 -3.41 -2.96 11.54
CA ILE A 78 -3.72 -4.17 10.77
C ILE A 78 -2.59 -5.16 10.95
N ASP A 79 -2.91 -6.45 10.89
CA ASP A 79 -1.90 -7.49 10.89
C ASP A 79 -1.76 -8.01 9.44
N ILE A 80 -0.54 -8.08 8.92
CA ILE A 80 -0.24 -8.52 7.54
C ILE A 80 0.74 -9.68 7.55
N ARG A 81 0.73 -10.49 6.49
CA ARG A 81 1.69 -11.58 6.33
C ARG A 81 2.00 -11.83 4.85
N PRO A 82 3.26 -12.03 4.48
CA PRO A 82 3.63 -12.48 3.14
C PRO A 82 3.16 -13.91 2.86
N THR A 83 2.69 -14.18 1.65
CA THR A 83 2.18 -15.51 1.23
C THR A 83 3.16 -16.29 0.35
N GLY A 84 4.19 -15.62 -0.17
CA GLY A 84 5.17 -16.17 -1.09
C GLY A 84 6.28 -15.17 -1.36
N ARG A 85 6.63 -14.94 -2.63
CA ARG A 85 7.69 -14.01 -3.01
C ARG A 85 7.34 -12.59 -2.61
N VAL A 86 8.22 -11.94 -1.86
CA VAL A 86 8.04 -10.55 -1.44
C VAL A 86 8.70 -9.65 -2.48
N HIS A 87 7.89 -8.88 -3.20
CA HIS A 87 8.37 -7.79 -4.03
C HIS A 87 7.30 -6.71 -4.06
N VAL A 88 7.48 -5.71 -3.20
CA VAL A 88 6.51 -4.65 -2.97
C VAL A 88 7.17 -3.31 -3.25
N LEU A 89 6.49 -2.50 -4.05
CA LEU A 89 6.80 -1.09 -4.23
C LEU A 89 5.69 -0.28 -3.57
N GLY A 90 6.05 0.69 -2.73
CA GLY A 90 5.10 1.62 -2.17
C GLY A 90 5.45 3.07 -2.44
N VAL A 91 4.41 3.88 -2.59
CA VAL A 91 4.46 5.32 -2.64
C VAL A 91 3.85 5.83 -1.34
N ARG A 92 4.68 6.29 -0.41
CA ARG A 92 4.19 6.86 0.85
C ARG A 92 3.92 8.34 0.68
N PHE A 93 2.69 8.75 0.89
CA PHE A 93 2.31 10.15 0.87
C PHE A 93 2.62 10.84 2.19
N ARG A 94 2.71 12.17 2.17
CA ARG A 94 2.70 12.96 3.40
C ARG A 94 1.34 12.84 4.09
N PRO A 95 1.27 13.01 5.43
CA PRO A 95 0.00 13.08 6.12
C PRO A 95 -0.96 14.09 5.49
N ALA A 96 -2.24 13.76 5.45
CA ALA A 96 -3.30 14.57 4.85
C ALA A 96 -3.15 14.87 3.33
N ALA A 97 -2.21 14.24 2.61
CA ALA A 97 -2.08 14.43 1.16
C ALA A 97 -3.05 13.57 0.33
N ALA A 98 -3.85 12.69 0.96
CA ALA A 98 -4.86 11.86 0.27
C ALA A 98 -5.82 12.65 -0.65
N PRO A 99 -6.36 13.83 -0.28
CA PRO A 99 -7.23 14.61 -1.17
C PRO A 99 -6.56 15.01 -2.48
N ALA A 100 -5.24 15.22 -2.48
CA ALA A 100 -4.48 15.53 -3.69
C ALA A 100 -4.40 14.34 -4.66
N VAL A 101 -4.62 13.13 -4.17
CA VAL A 101 -4.53 11.87 -4.93
C VAL A 101 -5.92 11.37 -5.35
N LEU A 102 -6.87 11.36 -4.42
CA LEU A 102 -8.13 10.64 -4.59
C LEU A 102 -9.19 11.36 -5.41
N ARG A 103 -9.02 12.68 -5.66
CA ARG A 103 -10.09 13.55 -6.19
C ARG A 103 -11.42 13.44 -5.42
N GLU A 104 -11.36 12.94 -4.19
CA GLU A 104 -12.48 12.69 -3.30
C GLU A 104 -12.10 13.02 -1.85
N ALA A 105 -13.11 13.09 -0.97
CA ALA A 105 -12.89 13.36 0.44
C ALA A 105 -12.12 12.23 1.13
N ALA A 106 -11.04 12.57 1.84
CA ALA A 106 -10.12 11.60 2.47
C ALA A 106 -10.82 10.57 3.36
N HIS A 107 -11.88 10.97 4.06
CA HIS A 107 -12.63 10.10 4.97
C HIS A 107 -13.23 8.86 4.28
N ARG A 108 -13.46 8.89 2.96
CA ARG A 108 -13.99 7.72 2.22
C ARG A 108 -12.98 6.57 2.13
N SER A 109 -11.70 6.86 2.33
CA SER A 109 -10.58 5.92 2.24
C SER A 109 -9.97 5.53 3.59
N THR A 110 -10.32 6.24 4.67
CA THR A 110 -9.78 5.97 6.01
C THR A 110 -10.06 4.52 6.42
N GLY A 111 -9.03 3.83 6.90
CA GLY A 111 -9.10 2.42 7.29
C GLY A 111 -9.32 1.44 6.14
N ARG A 112 -9.27 1.88 4.87
CA ARG A 112 -9.61 1.05 3.71
C ARG A 112 -8.42 0.89 2.76
N SER A 113 -8.36 -0.29 2.14
CA SER A 113 -7.52 -0.58 0.98
C SER A 113 -8.45 -0.70 -0.22
N LEU A 114 -8.25 0.17 -1.23
CA LEU A 114 -9.10 0.26 -2.40
C LEU A 114 -8.29 -0.10 -3.65
N PRO A 115 -8.80 -0.95 -4.56
CA PRO A 115 -8.14 -1.22 -5.83
C PRO A 115 -7.84 0.07 -6.58
N LEU A 116 -6.60 0.21 -7.07
CA LEU A 116 -6.14 1.48 -7.63
C LEU A 116 -6.92 1.89 -8.89
N HIS A 117 -7.22 0.92 -9.77
CA HIS A 117 -8.02 1.16 -10.97
C HIS A 117 -9.49 1.54 -10.69
N GLU A 118 -10.10 1.08 -9.59
CA GLU A 118 -11.46 1.48 -9.21
C GLU A 118 -11.49 2.95 -8.78
N LEU A 119 -10.42 3.40 -8.13
CA LEU A 119 -10.29 4.72 -7.56
C LEU A 119 -9.85 5.78 -8.58
N LEU A 120 -8.88 5.46 -9.44
CA LEU A 120 -8.29 6.41 -10.39
C LEU A 120 -8.72 6.15 -11.85
N GLY A 121 -9.57 5.14 -12.09
CA GLY A 121 -10.07 4.81 -13.42
C GLY A 121 -8.95 4.48 -14.41
N ALA A 122 -8.94 5.18 -15.55
CA ALA A 122 -7.95 4.96 -16.61
C ALA A 122 -6.51 5.29 -16.18
N GLU A 123 -6.30 6.30 -15.34
CA GLU A 123 -4.95 6.64 -14.85
C GLU A 123 -4.43 5.58 -13.88
N GLY A 124 -5.31 4.99 -13.08
CA GLY A 124 -4.98 3.85 -12.22
C GLY A 124 -4.47 2.66 -13.03
N ARG A 125 -5.18 2.30 -14.11
CA ARG A 125 -4.76 1.21 -15.00
C ARG A 125 -3.43 1.47 -15.69
N ARG A 126 -3.21 2.68 -16.24
CA ARG A 126 -1.93 3.05 -16.85
C ARG A 126 -0.78 2.95 -15.85
N LEU A 127 -1.01 3.35 -14.61
CA LEU A 127 0.00 3.27 -13.56
C LEU A 127 0.29 1.80 -13.17
N GLU A 128 -0.74 0.97 -13.10
CA GLU A 128 -0.58 -0.48 -12.89
C GLU A 128 0.26 -1.11 -14.01
N GLU A 129 -0.04 -0.83 -15.28
CA GLU A 129 0.70 -1.32 -16.46
C GLU A 129 2.18 -0.87 -16.48
N ALA A 130 2.46 0.36 -16.04
CA ALA A 130 3.82 0.90 -16.02
C ALA A 130 4.70 0.32 -14.89
N VAL A 131 4.08 -0.18 -13.82
CA VAL A 131 4.79 -0.57 -12.58
C VAL A 131 4.89 -2.08 -12.39
N MET A 132 3.86 -2.83 -12.80
CA MET A 132 3.74 -4.27 -12.58
C MET A 132 4.62 -5.05 -13.56
#